data_AF-A0A1R1YCE8-F1
#
_entry.id   AF-A0A1R1YCE8-F1
#
_cell.length_a   1.000
_cell.length_b   1.000
_cell.length_c   1.000
_cell.angle_alpha   90.00
_cell.angle_beta   90.00
_cell.angle_gamma   90.00
#
_symmetry.space_group_name_H-M   'P 1'
#
loop_
_entity.id
_entity.type
_entity.pdbx_description
1 polymer ?
#
loop_
_entity_poly.entity_id
_entity_poly.type
_entity_poly.pdbx_seq_one_letter_code
_entity_poly.pdbx_strand_id
1 'polypeptide(L)'
;MENLGFTMNQEKSDIITKNRQKFLGVVFETLKMSIHLTQGRKNKIRRFVCRVIHRQVKVRQAMGLIGLFSAAATAIGPVEIKSRELQLDVKNALKKHNFSYSAPCPLSALIMSDMKYWDTQINYLNSSALMLKPSNPNTAVSATTDDSGTCWGITSNVIYLAKVWSKKTQTELSN
;
A
#
# COMPACT_ATOMS: atom_id res chain seq x y z
N MET A 1 -18.29 -13.18 22.80
CA MET A 1 -18.92 -12.97 21.46
C MET A 1 -20.41 -13.24 21.56
N GLU A 2 -20.84 -14.47 21.88
CA GLU A 2 -22.26 -14.81 21.99
C GLU A 2 -22.97 -14.10 23.15
N ASN A 3 -22.32 -13.97 24.30
CA ASN A 3 -22.82 -13.17 25.43
C ASN A 3 -22.91 -11.66 25.14
N LEU A 4 -22.37 -11.20 24.00
CA LEU A 4 -22.50 -9.82 23.53
C LEU A 4 -23.53 -9.70 22.39
N GLY A 5 -24.27 -10.78 22.09
CA GLY A 5 -25.24 -10.82 20.99
C GLY A 5 -24.63 -11.07 19.60
N PHE A 6 -23.33 -11.36 19.48
CA PHE A 6 -22.71 -11.69 18.20
C PHE A 6 -22.74 -13.19 17.94
N THR A 7 -23.41 -13.61 16.86
CA THR A 7 -23.40 -14.99 16.37
C THR A 7 -22.19 -15.24 15.48
N MET A 8 -21.34 -16.18 15.86
CA MET A 8 -20.15 -16.52 15.09
C MET A 8 -20.51 -17.46 13.93
N ASN A 9 -20.11 -17.10 12.70
CA ASN A 9 -20.29 -17.98 11.55
C ASN A 9 -19.16 -19.01 11.52
N GLN A 10 -19.47 -20.25 11.91
CA GLN A 10 -18.49 -21.34 12.00
C GLN A 10 -17.89 -21.71 10.63
N GLU A 11 -18.66 -21.62 9.54
CA GLU A 11 -18.17 -21.94 8.19
C GLU A 11 -17.11 -20.93 7.69
N LYS A 12 -17.17 -19.69 8.16
CA LYS A 12 -16.23 -18.62 7.81
C LYS A 12 -15.06 -18.53 8.78
N SER A 13 -15.13 -19.21 9.91
CA SER A 13 -14.13 -19.15 10.96
C SER A 13 -13.02 -20.19 10.74
N ASP A 14 -11.77 -19.74 10.82
CA ASP A 14 -10.61 -20.64 10.96
C ASP A 14 -10.36 -20.88 12.45
N ILE A 15 -10.81 -22.02 12.98
CA ILE A 15 -10.70 -22.37 14.40
C ILE A 15 -9.37 -23.11 14.69
N ILE A 16 -8.78 -23.72 13.67
CA ILE A 16 -7.52 -24.46 13.77
C ILE A 16 -6.35 -23.50 13.65
N THR A 17 -5.43 -23.55 14.61
CA THR A 17 -4.19 -22.77 14.59
C THR A 17 -3.31 -23.18 13.41
N LYS A 18 -2.88 -22.19 12.63
CA LYS A 18 -2.06 -22.39 11.42
C LYS A 18 -0.91 -21.40 11.44
N ASN A 19 0.25 -21.85 10.97
CA ASN A 19 1.41 -20.98 10.81
C ASN A 19 1.29 -20.02 9.61
N ARG A 20 0.26 -20.20 8.79
CA ARG A 20 -0.05 -19.35 7.64
C ARG A 20 -1.52 -18.96 7.67
N GLN A 21 -1.80 -17.67 7.81
CA GLN A 21 -3.17 -17.16 7.85
C GLN A 21 -3.40 -16.11 6.78
N LYS A 22 -4.50 -16.26 6.02
CA LYS A 22 -4.93 -15.24 5.06
C LYS A 22 -5.85 -14.26 5.78
N PHE A 23 -5.58 -12.96 5.63
CA PHE A 23 -6.46 -11.92 6.15
C PHE A 23 -6.32 -10.68 5.28
N LEU A 24 -7.45 -10.08 4.90
CA LEU A 24 -7.51 -8.87 4.06
C LEU A 24 -6.55 -8.91 2.87
N GLY A 25 -6.47 -10.03 2.14
CA GLY A 25 -5.66 -10.16 0.93
C GLY A 25 -4.14 -10.26 1.13
N VAL A 26 -3.66 -10.30 2.37
CA VAL A 26 -2.28 -10.68 2.73
C VAL A 26 -2.26 -12.06 3.38
N VAL A 27 -1.06 -12.62 3.48
CA VAL A 27 -0.76 -13.86 4.19
C VAL A 27 0.24 -13.52 5.28
N PHE A 28 -0.09 -13.88 6.51
CA PHE A 28 0.80 -13.86 7.66
C PHE A 28 1.48 -15.22 7.75
N GLU A 29 2.82 -15.25 7.78
CA GLU A 29 3.62 -16.46 7.95
C GLU A 29 4.42 -16.35 9.25
N THR A 30 3.96 -17.04 10.30
CA THR A 30 4.51 -16.91 11.65
C THR A 30 5.89 -17.54 11.81
N LEU A 31 6.17 -18.64 11.10
CA LEU A 31 7.48 -19.29 11.14
C LEU A 31 8.60 -18.40 10.60
N LYS A 32 8.29 -17.56 9.60
CA LYS A 32 9.26 -16.62 9.01
C LYS A 32 9.10 -15.20 9.55
N MET A 33 8.12 -14.99 10.43
CA MET A 33 7.70 -13.66 10.89
C MET A 33 7.59 -12.68 9.70
N SER A 34 6.77 -13.02 8.71
CA SER A 34 6.63 -12.21 7.50
C SER A 34 5.19 -12.03 7.04
N ILE A 35 4.94 -10.95 6.30
CA ILE A 35 3.68 -10.65 5.62
C ILE A 35 3.95 -10.58 4.12
N HIS A 36 3.19 -11.34 3.33
CA HIS A 36 3.21 -11.23 1.86
C HIS A 36 1.82 -11.07 1.27
N LEU A 37 1.75 -10.51 0.06
CA LEU A 37 0.52 -10.50 -0.71
C LEU A 37 0.07 -11.92 -1.07
N THR A 38 -1.24 -12.16 -1.02
CA THR A 38 -1.84 -13.33 -1.64
C THR A 38 -1.65 -13.31 -3.16
N GLN A 39 -1.56 -14.48 -3.79
CA GLN A 39 -1.48 -14.58 -5.26
C GLN A 39 -2.68 -13.91 -5.93
N GLY A 40 -3.88 -14.05 -5.35
CA GLY A 40 -5.08 -13.39 -5.82
C GLY A 40 -4.94 -11.86 -5.85
N ARG A 41 -4.27 -11.26 -4.86
CA ARG A 41 -3.95 -9.83 -4.85
C ARG A 41 -2.93 -9.45 -5.91
N LYS A 42 -1.81 -10.18 -6.01
CA LYS A 42 -0.80 -9.95 -7.05
C LYS A 42 -1.44 -9.95 -8.45
N ASN A 43 -2.30 -10.93 -8.71
CA ASN A 43 -3.02 -11.05 -9.97
C ASN A 43 -4.03 -9.91 -10.22
N LYS A 44 -4.67 -9.38 -9.17
CA LYS A 44 -5.57 -8.21 -9.30
C LYS A 44 -4.78 -6.95 -9.64
N ILE A 45 -3.68 -6.70 -8.94
CA ILE A 45 -2.79 -5.56 -9.20
C ILE A 45 -2.25 -5.65 -10.63
N ARG A 46 -1.67 -6.79 -11.03
CA ARG A 46 -1.13 -7.00 -12.38
C ARG A 46 -2.18 -6.77 -13.47
N ARG A 47 -3.38 -7.35 -13.33
CA ARG A 47 -4.47 -7.13 -14.30
C ARG A 47 -4.85 -5.67 -14.44
N PHE A 48 -4.84 -4.92 -13.34
CA PHE A 48 -5.16 -3.51 -13.36
C PHE A 48 -4.03 -2.70 -14.00
N VAL A 49 -2.78 -2.93 -13.59
CA VAL A 49 -1.58 -2.30 -14.15
C VAL A 49 -1.53 -2.51 -15.66
N CYS A 50 -1.73 -3.75 -16.11
CA CYS A 50 -1.74 -4.09 -17.53
C CYS A 50 -2.87 -3.35 -18.28
N ARG A 51 -4.06 -3.22 -17.67
CA ARG A 51 -5.16 -2.43 -18.25
C ARG A 51 -4.80 -0.95 -18.40
N VAL A 52 -4.17 -0.36 -17.39
CA VAL A 52 -3.75 1.05 -17.39
C VAL A 52 -2.73 1.34 -18.49
N ILE A 53 -1.79 0.41 -18.71
CA ILE A 53 -0.75 0.58 -19.73
C ILE A 53 -1.33 0.64 -21.14
N HIS A 54 -2.38 -0.14 -21.41
CA HIS A 54 -2.92 -0.30 -22.77
C HIS A 54 -4.17 0.55 -23.05
N ARG A 55 -4.85 1.07 -22.02
CA ARG A 55 -6.14 1.76 -22.17
C ARG A 55 -6.28 2.91 -21.19
N GLN A 56 -6.95 3.97 -21.63
CA GLN A 56 -7.38 5.03 -20.73
C GLN A 56 -8.37 4.46 -19.70
N VAL A 57 -8.19 4.86 -18.45
CA VAL A 57 -9.04 4.44 -17.33
C VAL A 57 -9.94 5.57 -16.86
N LYS A 58 -11.07 5.20 -16.26
CA LYS A 58 -11.95 6.14 -15.55
C LYS A 58 -11.45 6.40 -14.14
N VAL A 59 -11.82 7.54 -13.56
CA VAL A 59 -11.49 7.91 -12.17
C VAL A 59 -11.82 6.78 -11.18
N ARG A 60 -13.03 6.20 -11.27
CA ARG A 60 -13.44 5.07 -10.42
C ARG A 60 -12.47 3.89 -10.48
N GLN A 61 -11.97 3.59 -11.67
CA GLN A 61 -11.03 2.49 -11.85
C GLN A 61 -9.69 2.84 -11.20
N ALA A 62 -9.14 4.03 -11.47
CA ALA A 62 -7.88 4.49 -10.87
C ALA A 62 -7.95 4.51 -9.33
N MET A 63 -9.08 4.92 -8.74
CA MET A 63 -9.32 4.80 -7.30
C MET A 63 -9.32 3.34 -6.80
N GLY A 64 -9.86 2.42 -7.58
CA GLY A 64 -9.78 0.98 -7.29
C GLY A 64 -8.32 0.50 -7.20
N LEU A 65 -7.43 1.02 -8.06
CA LEU A 65 -6.00 0.73 -7.96
C LEU A 65 -5.35 1.35 -6.72
N ILE A 66 -5.70 2.59 -6.37
CA ILE A 66 -5.26 3.21 -5.12
C ILE A 66 -5.65 2.34 -3.92
N GLY A 67 -6.87 1.80 -3.89
CA GLY A 67 -7.30 0.87 -2.84
C GLY A 67 -6.50 -0.44 -2.81
N LEU A 68 -6.19 -1.00 -3.98
CA LEU A 68 -5.32 -2.19 -4.07
C LEU A 68 -3.91 -1.91 -3.56
N PHE A 69 -3.34 -0.75 -3.89
CA PHE A 69 -2.03 -0.31 -3.43
C PHE A 69 -2.02 -0.02 -1.93
N SER A 70 -2.94 0.80 -1.42
CA SER A 70 -3.05 1.07 0.02
C SER A 70 -3.09 -0.23 0.82
N ALA A 71 -3.87 -1.20 0.37
CA ALA A 71 -3.96 -2.45 1.08
C ALA A 71 -2.69 -3.33 0.92
N ALA A 72 -1.96 -3.19 -0.20
CA ALA A 72 -0.67 -3.85 -0.43
C ALA A 72 0.50 -3.22 0.34
N ALA A 73 0.40 -1.96 0.77
CA ALA A 73 1.43 -1.28 1.55
C ALA A 73 1.80 -2.02 2.84
N THR A 74 0.83 -2.75 3.43
CA THR A 74 1.05 -3.64 4.59
C THR A 74 2.12 -4.72 4.36
N ALA A 75 2.32 -5.13 3.11
CA ALA A 75 3.24 -6.21 2.74
C ALA A 75 4.39 -5.75 1.83
N ILE A 76 4.29 -4.57 1.21
CA ILE A 76 5.22 -4.08 0.19
C ILE A 76 5.50 -2.59 0.43
N GLY A 77 6.68 -2.29 1.01
CA GLY A 77 7.09 -0.93 1.36
C GLY A 77 7.10 0.11 0.20
N PRO A 78 7.56 -0.24 -1.02
CA PRO A 78 7.58 0.70 -2.15
C PRO A 78 6.22 1.23 -2.60
N VAL A 79 5.11 0.60 -2.20
CA VAL A 79 3.76 0.95 -2.67
C VAL A 79 3.36 2.39 -2.31
N GLU A 80 3.69 2.85 -1.11
CA GLU A 80 3.31 4.19 -0.65
C GLU A 80 3.92 5.29 -1.51
N ILE A 81 5.18 5.11 -1.93
CA ILE A 81 5.90 6.10 -2.74
C ILE A 81 5.33 6.10 -4.16
N LYS A 82 5.23 4.91 -4.78
CA LYS A 82 4.83 4.76 -6.19
C LYS A 82 3.33 4.91 -6.44
N SER A 83 2.54 5.15 -5.39
CA SER A 83 1.10 5.43 -5.53
C SER A 83 0.74 6.90 -5.32
N ARG A 84 1.68 7.75 -4.88
CA ARG A 84 1.44 9.18 -4.62
C ARG A 84 1.02 9.93 -5.89
N GLU A 85 1.77 9.80 -6.98
CA GLU A 85 1.44 10.48 -8.24
C GLU A 85 0.06 10.03 -8.77
N LEU A 86 -0.30 8.76 -8.59
CA LEU A 86 -1.63 8.25 -8.93
C LEU A 86 -2.74 8.93 -8.12
N GLN A 87 -2.53 9.17 -6.83
CA GLN A 87 -3.48 9.90 -6.00
C GLN A 87 -3.64 11.35 -6.46
N LEU A 88 -2.54 11.99 -6.88
CA LEU A 88 -2.56 13.35 -7.42
C LEU A 88 -3.33 13.43 -8.76
N ASP A 89 -3.04 12.53 -9.70
CA ASP A 89 -3.73 12.51 -11.00
C ASP A 89 -5.24 12.24 -10.84
N VAL A 90 -5.61 11.33 -9.92
CA VAL A 90 -7.02 11.09 -9.57
C VAL A 90 -7.68 12.33 -8.96
N LYS A 91 -7.01 13.00 -8.02
CA LYS A 91 -7.52 14.23 -7.39
C LYS A 91 -7.73 15.34 -8.42
N ASN A 92 -6.78 15.51 -9.34
CA ASN A 92 -6.85 16.51 -10.40
C ASN A 92 -7.97 16.19 -11.40
N ALA A 93 -8.11 14.93 -11.81
CA ALA A 93 -9.19 14.49 -12.68
C ALA A 93 -10.57 14.71 -12.03
N LEU A 94 -10.72 14.39 -10.74
CA LEU A 94 -11.95 14.67 -9.99
C LEU A 94 -12.29 16.15 -9.99
N LYS A 95 -11.34 17.03 -9.63
CA LYS A 95 -11.57 18.48 -9.61
C LYS A 95 -11.94 19.02 -10.99
N LYS A 96 -11.24 18.58 -12.04
CA LYS A 96 -11.50 19.01 -13.42
C LYS A 96 -12.89 18.60 -13.95
N HIS A 97 -13.42 17.48 -13.46
CA HIS A 97 -14.67 16.90 -13.95
C HIS A 97 -15.81 16.97 -12.91
N ASN A 98 -15.83 18.00 -12.06
CA ASN A 98 -16.88 18.21 -11.06
C ASN A 98 -17.18 16.96 -10.22
N PHE A 99 -16.11 16.29 -9.76
CA PHE A 99 -16.15 15.07 -8.96
C PHE A 99 -16.85 13.87 -9.63
N SER A 100 -16.91 13.84 -10.97
CA SER A 100 -17.45 12.70 -11.71
C SER A 100 -16.52 11.49 -11.70
N TYR A 101 -16.94 10.41 -11.03
CA TYR A 101 -16.21 9.14 -10.99
C TYR A 101 -16.18 8.39 -12.33
N SER A 102 -17.09 8.75 -13.25
CA SER A 102 -17.19 8.16 -14.58
C SER A 102 -16.31 8.87 -15.62
N ALA A 103 -15.72 10.02 -15.25
CA ALA A 103 -14.87 10.79 -16.12
C ALA A 103 -13.56 10.04 -16.45
N PRO A 104 -12.94 10.34 -17.61
CA PRO A 104 -11.59 9.89 -17.92
C PRO A 104 -10.58 10.38 -16.87
N CYS A 105 -9.62 9.54 -16.52
CA CYS A 105 -8.49 9.88 -15.65
C CYS A 105 -7.21 9.80 -16.48
N PRO A 106 -6.78 10.91 -17.13
CA PRO A 106 -5.50 10.93 -17.83
C PRO A 106 -4.38 10.72 -16.82
N LEU A 107 -3.50 9.76 -17.08
CA LEU A 107 -2.38 9.44 -16.22
C LEU A 107 -1.10 10.01 -16.81
N SER A 108 -0.29 10.64 -15.96
CA SER A 108 0.99 11.22 -16.32
C SER A 108 2.01 10.18 -16.77
N ALA A 109 3.03 10.62 -17.51
CA ALA A 109 4.14 9.76 -17.94
C ALA A 109 4.88 9.12 -16.76
N LEU A 110 4.93 9.81 -15.62
CA LEU A 110 5.51 9.29 -14.37
C LEU A 110 4.75 8.05 -13.88
N ILE A 111 3.41 8.12 -13.84
CA ILE A 111 2.59 6.97 -13.49
C ILE A 111 2.80 5.84 -14.48
N MET A 112 2.89 6.14 -15.77
CA MET A 112 3.11 5.10 -16.78
C MET A 112 4.44 4.35 -16.55
N SER A 113 5.49 5.07 -16.14
CA SER A 113 6.75 4.47 -15.71
C SER A 113 6.58 3.59 -14.47
N ASP A 114 5.85 4.07 -13.46
CA ASP A 114 5.55 3.29 -12.25
C ASP A 114 4.70 2.05 -12.55
N MET A 115 3.74 2.12 -13.48
CA MET A 115 2.95 0.96 -13.91
C MET A 115 3.83 -0.11 -14.55
N LYS A 116 4.79 0.28 -15.40
CA LYS A 116 5.77 -0.66 -15.97
C LYS A 116 6.65 -1.29 -14.89
N TYR A 117 7.07 -0.50 -13.90
CA TYR A 117 7.76 -1.02 -12.72
C TYR A 117 6.90 -2.07 -12.01
N TRP A 118 5.63 -1.80 -11.76
CA TRP A 118 4.75 -2.75 -11.09
C TRP A 118 4.52 -4.03 -11.90
N ASP A 119 4.41 -3.95 -13.22
CA ASP A 119 4.20 -5.13 -14.06
C ASP A 119 5.39 -6.11 -13.98
N THR A 120 6.60 -5.57 -13.91
CA THR A 120 7.83 -6.36 -13.78
C THR A 120 8.07 -6.83 -12.35
N GLN A 121 7.85 -5.98 -11.34
CA GLN A 121 8.30 -6.23 -9.97
C GLN A 121 7.27 -6.93 -9.08
N ILE A 122 5.97 -6.89 -9.39
CA ILE A 122 4.91 -7.38 -8.46
C ILE A 122 5.07 -8.85 -8.03
N ASN A 123 5.71 -9.67 -8.88
CA ASN A 123 5.97 -11.07 -8.56
C ASN A 123 7.20 -11.26 -7.65
N TYR A 124 8.21 -10.40 -7.81
CA TYR A 124 9.50 -10.46 -7.12
C TYR A 124 9.54 -9.62 -5.84
N LEU A 125 8.59 -8.71 -5.64
CA LEU A 125 8.52 -7.91 -4.42
C LEU A 125 8.32 -8.84 -3.22
N ASN A 126 9.33 -8.80 -2.35
CA ASN A 126 9.48 -9.66 -1.19
C ASN A 126 8.48 -9.28 -0.08
N SER A 127 8.22 -10.26 0.79
CA SER A 127 7.45 -10.09 2.01
C SER A 127 8.06 -9.02 2.91
N SER A 128 7.23 -8.19 3.53
CA SER A 128 7.66 -7.35 4.65
C SER A 128 7.91 -8.23 5.88
N ALA A 129 9.00 -8.01 6.60
CA ALA A 129 9.18 -8.62 7.91
C ALA A 129 8.08 -8.09 8.85
N LEU A 130 7.48 -8.98 9.65
CA LEU A 130 6.73 -8.57 10.82
C LEU A 130 7.76 -7.95 11.78
N MET A 131 7.82 -6.62 11.83
CA MET A 131 8.60 -5.92 12.85
C MET A 131 7.96 -6.14 14.21
N LEU A 132 8.29 -7.27 14.82
CA LEU A 132 8.06 -7.52 16.24
C LEU A 132 9.32 -7.04 16.96
N LYS A 133 9.49 -5.73 17.12
CA LYS A 133 10.38 -5.27 18.18
C LYS A 133 9.63 -5.56 19.48
N PRO A 134 10.14 -6.43 20.37
CA PRO A 134 9.49 -6.66 21.66
C PRO A 134 9.71 -5.40 22.50
N SER A 135 8.80 -4.43 22.37
CA SER A 135 8.71 -3.33 23.32
C SER A 135 7.83 -3.79 24.46
N ASN A 136 8.34 -3.72 25.69
CA ASN A 136 7.49 -3.81 26.88
C ASN A 136 6.35 -2.77 26.72
N PRO A 137 5.07 -3.15 26.87
CA PRO A 137 3.93 -2.23 26.68
C PRO A 137 3.96 -1.00 27.61
N ASN A 138 4.77 -1.03 28.67
CA ASN A 138 4.99 0.09 29.59
C ASN A 138 6.21 0.97 29.22
N THR A 139 6.93 0.67 28.14
CA THR A 139 8.05 1.50 27.70
C THR A 139 7.53 2.76 27.03
N ALA A 140 7.97 3.93 27.53
CA ALA A 140 7.68 5.20 26.88
C ALA A 140 8.17 5.19 25.42
N VAL A 141 7.24 5.40 24.49
CA VAL A 141 7.55 5.50 23.06
C VAL A 141 7.84 6.97 22.75
N SER A 142 9.10 7.29 22.49
CA SER A 142 9.51 8.56 21.91
C SER A 142 9.84 8.36 20.43
N ALA A 143 9.32 9.25 19.57
CA ALA A 143 9.65 9.29 18.16
C ALA A 143 10.25 10.66 17.84
N THR A 144 11.39 10.66 17.17
CA THR A 144 12.03 11.84 16.61
C THR A 144 11.85 11.81 15.11
N THR A 145 11.30 12.88 14.56
CA THR A 145 11.09 13.05 13.12
C THR A 145 12.03 14.12 12.61
N ASP A 146 12.67 13.84 11.47
CA ASP A 146 13.52 14.79 10.77
C ASP A 146 13.12 14.87 9.29
N ASP A 147 13.18 16.07 8.74
CA ASP A 147 12.97 16.35 7.32
C ASP A 147 14.10 17.25 6.83
N SER A 148 14.87 16.73 5.87
CA SER A 148 16.04 17.41 5.32
C SER A 148 15.76 18.05 3.96
N GLY A 149 14.49 18.10 3.52
CA GLY A 149 14.10 18.52 2.17
C GLY A 149 14.47 17.52 1.07
N THR A 150 15.40 16.58 1.34
CA THR A 150 15.79 15.48 0.42
C THR A 150 15.28 14.11 0.84
N CYS A 151 15.00 13.93 2.13
CA CYS A 151 14.38 12.74 2.70
C CYS A 151 13.63 13.11 3.98
N TRP A 152 12.75 12.21 4.42
CA TRP A 152 12.20 12.24 5.77
C TRP A 152 12.58 10.96 6.51
N GLY A 153 12.74 11.12 7.81
CA GLY A 153 13.06 10.03 8.72
C GLY A 153 12.23 10.12 9.99
N ILE A 154 11.82 8.97 10.50
CA ILE A 154 11.29 8.77 11.83
C ILE A 154 12.17 7.73 12.49
N THR A 155 12.77 8.10 13.61
CA THR A 155 13.43 7.16 14.50
C THR A 155 12.70 7.12 15.82
N SER A 156 12.41 5.92 16.29
CA SER A 156 11.82 5.67 17.60
C SER A 156 12.53 4.50 18.23
N ASN A 157 12.33 4.38 19.54
CA ASN A 157 12.84 3.28 20.36
C ASN A 157 12.38 1.91 19.77
N VAL A 158 11.22 1.91 19.10
CA VAL A 158 10.51 0.71 18.59
C VAL A 158 10.54 0.60 17.06
N ILE A 159 10.65 1.72 16.32
CA ILE A 159 10.51 1.72 14.86
C ILE A 159 11.57 2.64 14.25
N TYR A 160 12.16 2.21 13.15
CA TYR A 160 12.93 3.08 12.27
C TYR A 160 12.30 3.06 10.88
N LEU A 161 11.97 4.24 10.36
CA LEU A 161 11.39 4.46 9.04
C LEU A 161 12.08 5.65 8.42
N ALA A 162 12.74 5.47 7.28
CA ALA A 162 13.28 6.58 6.51
C ALA A 162 13.00 6.37 5.03
N LYS A 163 12.71 7.46 4.32
CA LYS A 163 12.44 7.44 2.87
C LYS A 163 13.00 8.68 2.21
N VAL A 164 13.65 8.47 1.07
CA VAL A 164 14.18 9.54 0.22
C VAL A 164 13.04 10.13 -0.60
N TRP A 165 12.93 11.46 -0.63
CA TRP A 165 12.00 12.16 -1.50
C TRP A 165 12.40 11.94 -2.97
N SER A 166 11.43 11.82 -3.87
CA SER A 166 11.76 11.77 -5.29
C SER A 166 12.33 13.13 -5.73
N LYS A 167 13.19 13.17 -6.77
CA LYS A 167 13.81 14.42 -7.27
C LYS A 167 12.78 15.54 -7.52
N LYS A 168 11.57 15.20 -7.97
CA LYS A 168 10.46 16.14 -8.19
C LYS A 168 9.91 16.71 -6.88
N THR A 169 9.75 15.86 -5.86
CA THR A 169 9.25 16.26 -4.54
C THR A 169 10.24 17.16 -3.80
N GLN A 170 11.54 16.99 -4.05
CA GLN A 170 12.59 17.87 -3.53
C GLN A 170 12.48 19.29 -4.12
N THR A 171 12.09 19.41 -5.40
CA THR A 171 11.90 20.70 -6.07
C THR A 171 10.63 21.44 -5.61
N GLU A 172 9.59 20.71 -5.19
CA GLU A 172 8.35 21.30 -4.66
C GLU A 172 8.48 21.81 -3.21
N LEU A 173 9.46 21.32 -2.45
CA LEU A 173 9.75 21.74 -1.07
C LEU A 173 10.75 22.90 -0.97
N SER A 174 11.42 23.22 -2.07
CA SER A 174 12.44 24.29 -2.16
C SER A 174 11.91 25.62 -2.72
N ASN A 175 10.59 25.71 -2.94
CA ASN A 175 9.84 26.94 -3.25
C ASN A 175 8.90 27.29 -2.09
#